data_AF-A0A399ZYD3-F1
#
_entry.id   AF-A0A399ZYD3-F1
#
_cell.length_a   1.000
_cell.length_b   1.000
_cell.length_c   1.000
_cell.angle_alpha   90.00
_cell.angle_beta   90.00
_cell.angle_gamma   90.00
#
_symmetry.space_group_name_H-M   'P 1'
#
loop_
_entity.id
_entity.type
_entity.pdbx_description
1 polymer ?
#
loop_
_entity_poly.entity_id
_entity_poly.type
_entity_poly.pdbx_seq_one_letter_code
_entity_poly.pdbx_strand_id
1 'polypeptide(L)'
;MGEREPQSERLSRGELLCLYHPGTDDIFSGYGLVMEDDEPGDLVGLLMVDRPFPANPFWLARIEEAYGECDLVPMTSTGARGLVCRMHIEPESLQHLRYLPSAFGHLLQEALQPLLDEPPAPTLALRWDEERRVWLSEMVFRNELPPAVREVFERTGYGCLAVESSRGIVHVCHASDVDIDSFIDKPVEARWDLIEMPTAPLVRLELLVYDDPRDPFCFESFLNVAAPDQLAVLAELAGQEELYLPFYGDDLTYRYTAVLPHGEQQWQRLDEIICRAEDYWANLSPEDRDFDRAKALYMQIRP
;
A
#
# COMPACT_ATOMS: atom_id res chain seq x y z
N MET A 1 8.85 -13.71 37.58
CA MET A 1 7.99 -12.52 37.41
C MET A 1 7.22 -12.77 36.13
N GLY A 2 5.90 -12.91 36.20
CA GLY A 2 5.11 -13.22 35.00
C GLY A 2 5.14 -12.04 34.03
N GLU A 3 5.46 -12.33 32.77
CA GLU A 3 5.26 -11.40 31.66
C GLU A 3 3.79 -11.02 31.61
N ARG A 4 3.50 -9.72 31.50
CA ARG A 4 2.12 -9.19 31.43
C ARG A 4 1.73 -9.05 29.97
N GLU A 5 0.58 -9.59 29.60
CA GLU A 5 0.02 -9.46 28.25
C GLU A 5 -0.64 -8.07 28.10
N PRO A 6 -0.22 -7.24 27.13
CA PRO A 6 -0.68 -5.86 26.98
C PRO A 6 -2.16 -5.73 26.58
N GLN A 7 -2.78 -6.77 26.02
CA GLN A 7 -4.15 -6.71 25.47
C GLN A 7 -5.27 -6.46 26.50
N SER A 8 -4.96 -6.48 27.80
CA SER A 8 -5.94 -6.35 28.88
C SER A 8 -5.75 -5.11 29.75
N GLU A 9 -4.72 -4.31 29.50
CA GLU A 9 -4.41 -3.09 30.24
C GLU A 9 -4.59 -1.87 29.31
N ARG A 10 -4.98 -0.73 29.89
CA ARG A 10 -5.01 0.54 29.15
C ARG A 10 -3.59 0.90 28.75
N LEU A 11 -3.37 1.13 27.46
CA LEU A 11 -2.08 1.52 26.92
C LEU A 11 -1.99 3.03 26.84
N SER A 12 -0.87 3.59 27.28
CA SER A 12 -0.63 5.03 27.22
C SER A 12 0.34 5.35 26.08
N ARG A 13 0.11 6.47 25.40
CA ARG A 13 1.06 7.03 24.43
C ARG A 13 2.45 7.12 25.06
N GLY A 14 3.44 6.61 24.33
CA GLY A 14 4.82 6.54 24.76
C GLY A 14 5.21 5.28 25.50
N GLU A 15 4.31 4.34 25.77
CA GLU A 15 4.70 3.03 26.30
C GLU A 15 5.50 2.22 25.27
N LEU A 16 6.56 1.56 25.74
CA LEU A 16 7.46 0.79 24.89
C LEU A 16 6.96 -0.65 24.73
N LEU A 17 6.68 -1.04 23.48
CA LEU A 17 6.32 -2.39 23.10
C LEU A 17 7.37 -2.99 22.15
N CYS A 18 7.50 -4.32 22.20
CA CYS A 18 8.43 -5.10 21.40
C CYS A 18 7.70 -6.15 20.57
N LEU A 19 8.20 -6.37 19.35
CA LEU A 19 7.71 -7.36 18.37
C LEU A 19 8.31 -8.75 18.67
N TYR A 20 7.78 -9.47 19.65
CA TYR A 20 8.34 -10.75 20.08
C TYR A 20 8.09 -11.88 19.08
N HIS A 21 8.96 -12.88 19.10
CA HIS A 21 8.78 -14.14 18.38
C HIS A 21 8.06 -15.14 19.29
N PRO A 22 6.86 -15.60 18.94
CA PRO A 22 6.13 -16.64 19.67
C PRO A 22 6.98 -17.85 20.04
N GLY A 23 6.83 -18.30 21.28
CA GLY A 23 7.59 -19.43 21.84
C GLY A 23 9.04 -19.10 22.20
N THR A 24 9.42 -17.83 22.23
CA THR A 24 10.73 -17.36 22.70
C THR A 24 10.56 -16.35 23.85
N ASP A 25 11.56 -16.28 24.73
CA ASP A 25 11.55 -15.39 25.89
C ASP A 25 12.35 -14.09 25.64
N ASP A 26 13.23 -14.08 24.65
CA ASP A 26 14.24 -13.04 24.47
C ASP A 26 14.47 -12.61 23.00
N ILE A 27 13.70 -13.15 22.05
CA ILE A 27 13.83 -12.81 20.64
C ILE A 27 12.68 -11.88 20.22
N PHE A 28 13.06 -10.69 19.75
CA PHE A 28 12.16 -9.74 19.10
C PHE A 28 12.77 -9.17 17.83
N SER A 29 11.92 -8.77 16.88
CA SER A 29 12.32 -8.17 15.59
C SER A 29 12.28 -6.65 15.58
N GLY A 30 11.81 -6.01 16.65
CA GLY A 30 11.75 -4.56 16.71
C GLY A 30 11.09 -4.09 17.99
N TYR A 31 11.09 -2.77 18.16
CA TYR A 31 10.47 -2.13 19.31
C TYR A 31 10.09 -0.69 18.96
N GLY A 32 9.02 -0.21 19.58
CA GLY A 32 8.52 1.14 19.36
C GLY A 32 7.63 1.63 20.47
N LEU A 33 7.42 2.94 20.46
CA LEU A 33 6.53 3.64 21.37
C LEU A 33 5.13 3.67 20.80
N VAL A 34 4.14 3.37 21.64
CA VAL A 34 2.72 3.54 21.32
C VAL A 34 2.46 4.99 20.93
N MET A 35 1.89 5.21 19.74
CA MET A 35 1.64 6.54 19.18
C MET A 35 0.38 7.18 19.74
N GLU A 36 -0.65 6.38 20.05
CA GLU A 36 -1.97 6.84 20.52
C GLU A 36 -2.46 6.03 21.73
N ASP A 37 -3.20 6.68 22.64
CA ASP A 37 -3.73 6.01 23.84
C ASP A 37 -4.70 4.87 23.45
N ASP A 38 -4.57 3.73 24.12
CA ASP A 38 -5.36 2.51 23.91
C ASP A 38 -5.25 1.88 22.48
N GLU A 39 -4.28 2.30 21.65
CA GLU A 39 -4.01 1.74 20.31
C GLU A 39 -2.65 1.02 20.22
N PRO A 40 -2.56 -0.28 20.59
CA PRO A 40 -1.30 -1.04 20.52
C PRO A 40 -0.77 -1.25 19.11
N GLY A 41 -1.60 -1.04 18.09
CA GLY A 41 -1.27 -1.30 16.69
C GLY A 41 -0.31 -0.26 16.09
N ASP A 42 -0.26 0.94 16.65
CA ASP A 42 0.46 2.04 16.04
C ASP A 42 1.69 2.40 16.87
N LEU A 43 2.86 2.00 16.37
CA LEU A 43 4.13 2.20 17.04
C LEU A 43 5.07 3.09 16.23
N VAL A 44 5.94 3.82 16.91
CA VAL A 44 7.09 4.50 16.30
C VAL A 44 8.38 4.05 16.94
N GLY A 45 9.35 3.61 16.14
CA GLY A 45 10.60 3.07 16.68
C GLY A 45 11.49 2.43 15.64
N LEU A 46 12.10 1.30 16.00
CA LEU A 46 13.05 0.58 15.17
C LEU A 46 12.56 -0.82 14.81
N LEU A 47 12.62 -1.14 13.52
CA LEU A 47 12.39 -2.47 12.97
C LEU A 47 13.72 -3.09 12.51
N MET A 48 14.06 -4.27 13.00
CA MET A 48 15.23 -5.04 12.56
C MET A 48 15.03 -5.51 11.12
N VAL A 49 15.92 -5.12 10.21
CA VAL A 49 15.82 -5.46 8.78
C VAL A 49 16.82 -6.52 8.33
N ASP A 50 17.86 -6.77 9.14
CA ASP A 50 18.92 -7.74 8.81
C ASP A 50 18.74 -9.11 9.50
N ARG A 51 17.51 -9.50 9.84
CA ARG A 51 17.22 -10.82 10.45
C ARG A 51 16.03 -11.53 9.80
N PRO A 52 16.08 -12.87 9.64
CA PRO A 52 17.24 -13.73 9.93
C PRO A 52 18.39 -13.59 8.91
N PHE A 53 18.15 -12.89 7.80
CA PHE A 53 19.11 -12.60 6.76
C PHE A 53 19.25 -11.08 6.57
N PRO A 54 20.37 -10.58 6.04
CA PRO A 54 20.50 -9.19 5.65
C PRO A 54 19.33 -8.71 4.79
N ALA A 55 18.90 -7.47 4.99
CA ALA A 55 17.82 -6.88 4.22
C ALA A 55 18.15 -6.95 2.72
N ASN A 56 17.16 -7.30 1.91
CA ASN A 56 17.32 -7.25 0.46
C ASN A 56 17.63 -5.79 0.05
N PRO A 57 18.75 -5.51 -0.63
CA PRO A 57 19.11 -4.14 -1.00
C PRO A 57 18.08 -3.47 -1.92
N PHE A 58 17.37 -4.25 -2.76
CA PHE A 58 16.28 -3.71 -3.59
C PHE A 58 15.08 -3.28 -2.76
N TRP A 59 14.78 -4.00 -1.68
CA TRP A 59 13.70 -3.61 -0.77
C TRP A 59 14.05 -2.33 -0.02
N LEU A 60 15.29 -2.18 0.47
CA LEU A 60 15.74 -0.93 1.09
C LEU A 60 15.72 0.25 0.12
N ALA A 61 16.19 0.05 -1.12
CA ALA A 61 16.14 1.08 -2.15
C ALA A 61 14.70 1.51 -2.45
N ARG A 62 13.75 0.56 -2.47
CA ARG A 62 12.31 0.87 -2.62
C ARG A 62 11.74 1.64 -1.45
N ILE A 63 12.20 1.40 -0.21
CA ILE A 63 11.80 2.23 0.94
C ILE A 63 12.36 3.64 0.80
N GLU A 64 13.63 3.79 0.42
CA GLU A 64 14.25 5.10 0.22
C GLU A 64 13.58 5.89 -0.92
N GLU A 65 13.20 5.20 -2.00
CA GLU A 65 12.42 5.79 -3.09
C GLU A 65 11.03 6.21 -2.60
N ALA A 66 10.37 5.36 -1.82
CA ALA A 66 9.01 5.61 -1.34
C ALA A 66 8.92 6.71 -0.28
N TYR A 67 9.91 6.85 0.59
CA TYR A 67 9.84 7.71 1.77
C TYR A 67 10.93 8.78 1.85
N GLY A 68 11.87 8.79 0.90
CA GLY A 68 13.07 9.61 0.95
C GLY A 68 14.16 8.97 1.81
N GLU A 69 15.12 9.77 2.26
CA GLU A 69 16.24 9.29 3.07
C GLU A 69 15.75 8.54 4.31
N CYS A 70 16.25 7.31 4.48
CA CYS A 70 15.87 6.41 5.55
C CYS A 70 16.98 6.25 6.58
N ASP A 71 16.63 6.38 7.86
CA ASP A 71 17.58 6.19 8.94
C ASP A 71 17.76 4.70 9.24
N LEU A 72 18.92 4.17 8.84
CA LEU A 72 19.39 2.84 9.24
C LEU A 72 20.39 2.97 10.39
N VAL A 73 20.05 2.40 11.54
CA VAL A 73 20.86 2.49 12.76
C VAL A 73 21.29 1.10 13.25
N PRO A 74 22.47 0.94 13.86
CA PRO A 74 22.86 -0.34 14.45
C PRO A 74 21.93 -0.72 15.62
N MET A 75 21.33 -1.92 15.56
CA MET A 75 20.47 -2.45 16.63
C MET A 75 21.14 -3.53 17.48
N THR A 76 22.16 -4.22 16.96
CA THR A 76 22.85 -5.30 17.68
C THR A 76 24.35 -5.06 17.76
N SER A 77 24.99 -5.70 18.73
CA SER A 77 26.47 -5.72 18.87
C SER A 77 27.18 -6.36 17.68
N THR A 78 26.47 -7.16 16.86
CA THR A 78 26.97 -7.76 15.64
C THR A 78 26.80 -6.87 14.41
N GLY A 79 26.25 -5.66 14.58
CA GLY A 79 26.06 -4.70 13.50
C GLY A 79 24.80 -4.92 12.65
N ALA A 80 23.85 -5.74 13.09
CA ALA A 80 22.56 -5.84 12.40
C ALA A 80 21.83 -4.49 12.52
N ARG A 81 21.25 -4.02 11.41
CA ARG A 81 20.63 -2.71 11.31
C ARG A 81 19.15 -2.77 11.62
N GLY A 82 18.66 -1.67 12.19
CA GLY A 82 17.26 -1.32 12.30
C GLY A 82 16.93 -0.15 11.40
N LEU A 83 15.74 -0.18 10.82
CA LEU A 83 15.12 0.95 10.16
C LEU A 83 14.31 1.74 11.19
N VAL A 84 14.52 3.06 11.26
CA VAL A 84 13.66 3.96 12.04
C VAL A 84 12.38 4.19 11.24
N CYS A 85 11.25 3.74 11.77
CA CYS A 85 9.98 3.75 11.05
C CYS A 85 8.77 3.83 11.99
N ARG A 86 7.64 4.20 11.40
CA ARG A 86 6.31 3.94 11.94
C ARG A 86 5.92 2.51 11.59
N MET A 87 5.28 1.83 12.53
CA MET A 87 4.88 0.43 12.42
C MET A 87 3.39 0.32 12.72
N HIS A 88 2.63 -0.21 11.78
CA HIS A 88 1.22 -0.57 11.93
C HIS A 88 1.13 -2.08 12.09
N ILE A 89 0.78 -2.56 13.29
CA ILE A 89 0.73 -3.98 13.62
C ILE A 89 -0.65 -4.51 13.27
N GLU A 90 -0.71 -5.54 12.42
CA GLU A 90 -1.98 -6.18 12.07
C GLU A 90 -2.68 -6.75 13.31
N PRO A 91 -4.03 -6.68 13.39
CA PRO A 91 -4.80 -7.08 14.58
C PRO A 91 -4.47 -8.49 15.11
N GLU A 92 -4.31 -9.45 14.21
CA GLU A 92 -3.99 -10.86 14.51
C GLU A 92 -2.61 -11.02 15.16
N SER A 93 -1.73 -10.04 14.95
CA SER A 93 -0.35 -10.03 15.43
C SER A 93 -0.16 -9.26 16.74
N LEU A 94 -1.19 -8.54 17.21
CA LEU A 94 -1.11 -7.74 18.44
C LEU A 94 -0.77 -8.58 19.68
N GLN A 95 -1.17 -9.86 19.70
CA GLN A 95 -0.87 -10.79 20.80
C GLN A 95 0.63 -11.10 20.95
N HIS A 96 1.44 -10.72 19.96
CA HIS A 96 2.89 -10.92 19.97
C HIS A 96 3.64 -9.66 20.41
N LEU A 97 2.92 -8.58 20.75
CA LEU A 97 3.50 -7.42 21.41
C LEU A 97 3.70 -7.71 22.89
N ARG A 98 4.88 -7.39 23.42
CA ARG A 98 5.14 -7.47 24.86
C ARG A 98 5.95 -6.28 25.35
N TYR A 99 5.81 -5.98 26.64
CA TYR A 99 6.65 -5.01 27.32
C TYR A 99 8.09 -5.49 27.43
N LEU A 100 9.03 -4.58 27.23
CA LEU A 100 10.43 -4.85 27.53
C LEU A 100 10.72 -4.72 29.04
N PRO A 101 11.44 -5.67 29.66
CA PRO A 101 11.80 -5.59 31.08
C PRO A 101 12.57 -4.31 31.48
N SER A 102 12.29 -3.84 32.71
CA SER A 102 12.32 -2.42 33.11
C SER A 102 13.66 -1.69 33.13
N ALA A 103 14.81 -2.36 33.27
CA ALA A 103 16.08 -1.63 33.36
C ALA A 103 16.56 -1.10 32.00
N PHE A 104 16.31 -1.85 30.93
CA PHE A 104 16.69 -1.45 29.56
C PHE A 104 15.56 -0.71 28.85
N GLY A 105 14.30 -1.05 29.16
CA GLY A 105 13.13 -0.42 28.56
C GLY A 105 13.08 1.10 28.73
N HIS A 106 13.40 1.63 29.93
CA HIS A 106 13.34 3.07 30.18
C HIS A 106 14.33 3.87 29.31
N LEU A 107 15.55 3.36 29.14
CA LEU A 107 16.57 4.05 28.33
C LEU A 107 16.19 4.06 26.85
N LEU A 108 15.63 2.97 26.34
CA LEU A 108 15.10 2.93 24.98
C LEU A 108 13.91 3.87 24.82
N GLN A 109 13.02 3.88 25.81
CA GLN A 109 11.84 4.75 25.78
C GLN A 109 12.23 6.22 25.71
N GLU A 110 13.17 6.67 26.55
CA GLU A 110 13.72 8.03 26.49
C GLU A 110 14.39 8.35 25.15
N ALA A 111 15.12 7.39 24.58
CA ALA A 111 15.81 7.58 23.30
C ALA A 111 14.85 7.70 22.11
N LEU A 112 13.71 7.01 22.16
CA LEU A 112 12.70 7.04 21.10
C LEU A 112 11.67 8.16 21.25
N GLN A 113 11.58 8.79 22.44
CA GLN A 113 10.59 9.82 22.72
C GLN A 113 10.50 10.93 21.65
N PRO A 114 11.61 11.44 21.06
CA PRO A 114 11.51 12.47 20.01
C PRO A 114 10.73 12.02 18.78
N LEU A 115 10.70 10.72 18.47
CA LEU A 115 9.99 10.18 17.31
C LEU A 115 8.46 10.28 17.46
N LEU A 116 7.94 10.48 18.67
CA LEU A 116 6.51 10.72 18.88
C LEU A 116 6.08 12.12 18.46
N ASP A 117 7.00 13.08 18.46
CA ASP A 117 6.75 14.47 18.07
C ASP A 117 7.10 14.69 16.59
N GLU A 118 8.17 14.04 16.12
CA GLU A 118 8.62 14.06 14.73
C GLU A 118 8.73 12.62 14.20
N PRO A 119 7.60 12.01 13.79
CA PRO A 119 7.62 10.62 13.35
C PRO A 119 8.37 10.48 12.02
N PRO A 120 9.13 9.38 11.85
CA PRO A 120 9.88 9.10 10.63
C PRO A 120 8.92 8.86 9.46
N ALA A 121 9.37 9.17 8.25
CA ALA A 121 8.57 9.02 7.04
C ALA A 121 8.23 7.54 6.72
N PRO A 122 9.19 6.58 6.79
CA PRO A 122 8.89 5.18 6.53
C PRO A 122 7.79 4.64 7.42
N THR A 123 6.73 4.13 6.79
CA THR A 123 5.58 3.54 7.46
C THR A 123 5.37 2.12 6.96
N LEU A 124 5.40 1.15 7.86
CA LEU A 124 5.36 -0.28 7.53
C LEU A 124 4.22 -1.00 8.26
N ALA A 125 3.42 -1.77 7.54
CA ALA A 125 2.48 -2.72 8.08
C ALA A 125 3.26 -3.99 8.44
N LEU A 126 3.06 -4.49 9.65
CA LEU A 126 3.77 -5.62 10.21
C LEU A 126 2.79 -6.71 10.61
N ARG A 127 3.11 -7.93 10.19
CA ARG A 127 2.37 -9.13 10.59
C ARG A 127 3.29 -10.28 10.95
N TRP A 128 2.86 -11.10 11.89
CA TRP A 128 3.54 -12.34 12.21
C TRP A 128 3.10 -13.45 11.24
N ASP A 129 4.06 -14.05 10.56
CA ASP A 129 3.85 -15.24 9.73
C ASP A 129 4.17 -16.49 10.56
N GLU A 130 3.15 -17.25 10.94
CA GLU A 130 3.28 -18.44 11.78
C GLU A 130 4.04 -19.59 11.09
N GLU A 131 3.93 -19.72 9.77
CA GLU A 131 4.56 -20.81 9.02
C GLU A 131 6.08 -20.60 8.96
N ARG A 132 6.49 -19.38 8.62
CA ARG A 132 7.89 -18.97 8.47
C ARG A 132 8.52 -18.58 9.80
N ARG A 133 7.69 -18.31 10.81
CA ARG A 133 8.06 -17.77 12.12
C ARG A 133 8.91 -16.50 12.00
N VAL A 134 8.40 -15.54 11.23
CA VAL A 134 9.05 -14.24 11.03
C VAL A 134 8.01 -13.12 11.05
N TRP A 135 8.44 -11.92 11.41
CA TRP A 135 7.69 -10.71 11.14
C TRP A 135 7.86 -10.34 9.66
N LEU A 136 6.76 -10.30 8.92
CA LEU A 136 6.71 -9.73 7.59
C LEU A 136 6.46 -8.22 7.69
N SER A 137 7.04 -7.48 6.75
CA SER A 137 6.85 -6.03 6.67
C SER A 137 6.50 -5.63 5.25
N GLU A 138 5.48 -4.79 5.13
CA GLU A 138 4.99 -4.26 3.86
C GLU A 138 4.88 -2.75 4.01
N MET A 139 5.32 -1.95 3.04
CA MET A 139 5.17 -0.50 3.20
C MET A 139 3.72 -0.08 2.99
N VAL A 140 3.20 0.75 3.90
CA VAL A 140 1.81 1.21 3.94
C VAL A 140 1.64 2.42 3.03
N PHE A 141 0.66 2.36 2.12
CA PHE A 141 0.23 3.57 1.42
C PHE A 141 -0.45 4.47 2.45
N ARG A 142 -0.09 5.77 2.50
CA ARG A 142 -0.63 6.74 3.46
C ARG A 142 -2.10 6.43 3.77
N ASN A 143 -2.42 6.21 5.05
CA ASN A 143 -3.79 5.90 5.50
C ASN A 143 -4.81 6.96 5.03
N GLU A 144 -4.34 8.17 4.73
CA GLU A 144 -5.14 9.25 4.15
C GLU A 144 -4.92 9.36 2.63
N LEU A 145 -6.01 9.20 1.88
CA LEU A 145 -6.07 9.57 0.48
C LEU A 145 -5.65 11.04 0.28
N PRO A 146 -4.88 11.35 -0.77
CA PRO A 146 -4.67 12.73 -1.18
C PRO A 146 -6.02 13.46 -1.32
N PRO A 147 -6.16 14.72 -0.87
CA PRO A 147 -7.45 15.42 -0.85
C PRO A 147 -8.18 15.41 -2.20
N ALA A 148 -7.45 15.53 -3.31
CA ALA A 148 -8.02 15.47 -4.65
C ALA A 148 -8.60 14.09 -5.00
N VAL A 149 -7.97 13.00 -4.56
CA VAL A 149 -8.45 11.62 -4.78
C VAL A 149 -9.68 11.36 -3.92
N ARG A 150 -9.65 11.81 -2.65
CA ARG A 150 -10.80 11.77 -1.73
C ARG A 150 -12.02 12.47 -2.35
N GLU A 151 -11.86 13.71 -2.82
CA GLU A 151 -12.96 14.47 -3.43
C GLU A 151 -13.58 13.74 -4.62
N VAL A 152 -12.77 13.05 -5.43
CA VAL A 152 -13.29 12.26 -6.55
C VAL A 152 -14.16 11.12 -6.03
N PHE A 153 -13.68 10.30 -5.09
CA PHE A 153 -14.46 9.18 -4.56
C PHE A 153 -15.70 9.61 -3.78
N GLU A 154 -15.64 10.71 -3.02
CA GLU A 154 -16.83 11.27 -2.36
C GLU A 154 -17.91 11.67 -3.39
N ARG A 155 -17.51 12.06 -4.61
CA ARG A 155 -18.43 12.43 -5.68
C ARG A 155 -18.89 11.25 -6.53
N THR A 156 -18.01 10.29 -6.79
CA THR A 156 -18.28 9.18 -7.72
C THR A 156 -18.72 7.89 -7.02
N GLY A 157 -18.52 7.78 -5.71
CA GLY A 157 -18.65 6.53 -4.96
C GLY A 157 -17.49 5.58 -5.27
N TYR A 158 -17.78 4.29 -5.21
CA TYR A 158 -16.83 3.20 -5.44
C TYR A 158 -16.21 3.25 -6.85
N GLY A 159 -14.95 2.87 -6.96
CA GLY A 159 -14.23 2.88 -8.23
C GLY A 159 -12.73 2.71 -8.08
N CYS A 160 -12.01 2.94 -9.18
CA CYS A 160 -10.56 2.84 -9.23
C CYS A 160 -9.95 4.04 -9.97
N LEU A 161 -8.85 4.58 -9.43
CA LEU A 161 -8.14 5.73 -9.98
C LEU A 161 -6.63 5.46 -10.00
N ALA A 162 -6.00 5.70 -11.14
CA ALA A 162 -4.55 5.74 -11.25
C ALA A 162 -4.03 7.06 -10.66
N VAL A 163 -3.07 6.98 -9.75
CA VAL A 163 -2.49 8.13 -9.04
C VAL A 163 -0.97 7.93 -8.99
N GLU A 164 -0.23 9.01 -9.23
CA GLU A 164 1.21 9.03 -9.03
C GLU A 164 1.55 8.95 -7.54
N SER A 165 2.54 8.12 -7.20
CA SER A 165 3.04 7.96 -5.85
C SER A 165 4.56 7.86 -5.88
N SER A 166 5.18 7.85 -4.70
CA SER A 166 6.62 7.59 -4.57
C SER A 166 7.04 6.15 -4.92
N ARG A 167 6.10 5.25 -5.23
CA ARG A 167 6.32 3.88 -5.71
C ARG A 167 6.00 3.72 -7.21
N GLY A 168 5.85 4.84 -7.90
CA GLY A 168 5.30 4.93 -9.25
C GLY A 168 3.78 5.03 -9.24
N ILE A 169 3.14 4.54 -10.29
CA ILE A 169 1.69 4.61 -10.46
C ILE A 169 0.98 3.55 -9.61
N VAL A 170 0.07 4.01 -8.75
CA VAL A 170 -0.81 3.16 -7.95
C VAL A 170 -2.24 3.28 -8.43
N HIS A 171 -3.00 2.20 -8.33
CA HIS A 171 -4.41 2.18 -8.67
C HIS A 171 -5.22 2.11 -7.38
N VAL A 172 -5.63 3.28 -6.89
CA VAL A 172 -6.40 3.41 -5.67
C VAL A 172 -7.79 2.84 -5.90
N CYS A 173 -8.16 1.81 -5.16
CA CYS A 173 -9.45 1.14 -5.24
C CYS A 173 -10.32 1.55 -4.04
N HIS A 174 -11.57 1.91 -4.29
CA HIS A 174 -12.56 2.21 -3.25
C HIS A 174 -13.81 1.34 -3.44
N ALA A 175 -14.18 0.61 -2.40
CA ALA A 175 -15.35 -0.26 -2.37
C ALA A 175 -15.93 -0.30 -0.94
N SER A 176 -17.06 -0.98 -0.76
CA SER A 176 -17.65 -1.13 0.57
C SER A 176 -16.77 -2.00 1.48
N ASP A 177 -16.83 -1.78 2.79
CA ASP A 177 -16.07 -2.60 3.74
C ASP A 177 -16.43 -4.09 3.62
N VAL A 178 -17.71 -4.38 3.39
CA VAL A 178 -18.22 -5.75 3.22
C VAL A 178 -17.60 -6.43 2.00
N ASP A 179 -17.45 -5.70 0.89
CA ASP A 179 -16.83 -6.27 -0.30
C ASP A 179 -15.32 -6.43 -0.08
N ILE A 180 -14.64 -5.42 0.51
CA ILE A 180 -13.20 -5.48 0.80
C ILE A 180 -12.85 -6.68 1.69
N ASP A 181 -13.64 -6.96 2.73
CA ASP A 181 -13.44 -8.13 3.58
C ASP A 181 -13.50 -9.45 2.78
N SER A 182 -14.28 -9.50 1.69
CA SER A 182 -14.37 -10.64 0.79
C SER A 182 -13.15 -10.75 -0.15
N PHE A 183 -12.46 -9.64 -0.42
CA PHE A 183 -11.34 -9.54 -1.35
C PHE A 183 -10.00 -9.97 -0.77
N ILE A 184 -9.83 -9.90 0.55
CA ILE A 184 -8.54 -10.18 1.20
C ILE A 184 -8.07 -11.61 0.83
N ASP A 185 -6.80 -11.70 0.45
CA ASP A 185 -6.12 -12.92 -0.03
C ASP A 185 -6.76 -13.58 -1.29
N LYS A 186 -7.67 -12.88 -1.99
CA LYS A 186 -8.23 -13.37 -3.25
C LYS A 186 -7.28 -13.10 -4.42
N PRO A 187 -7.25 -13.98 -5.43
CA PRO A 187 -6.55 -13.69 -6.67
C PRO A 187 -7.11 -12.42 -7.32
N VAL A 188 -6.20 -11.58 -7.82
CA VAL A 188 -6.54 -10.41 -8.61
C VAL A 188 -5.92 -10.54 -9.99
N GLU A 189 -6.66 -10.22 -11.03
CA GLU A 189 -6.17 -10.15 -12.42
C GLU A 189 -6.31 -8.72 -12.94
N ALA A 190 -5.30 -8.25 -13.67
CA ALA A 190 -5.30 -6.97 -14.34
C ALA A 190 -5.28 -7.14 -15.85
N ARG A 191 -6.18 -6.44 -16.56
CA ARG A 191 -6.30 -6.49 -18.01
C ARG A 191 -6.34 -5.09 -18.61
N TRP A 192 -5.51 -4.88 -19.63
CA TRP A 192 -5.45 -3.63 -20.38
C TRP A 192 -6.15 -3.79 -21.72
N ASP A 193 -7.08 -2.87 -22.00
CA ASP A 193 -7.83 -2.82 -23.25
C ASP A 193 -7.84 -1.42 -23.86
N LEU A 194 -7.92 -1.37 -25.19
CA LEU A 194 -8.24 -0.16 -25.93
C LEU A 194 -9.70 -0.20 -26.38
N ILE A 195 -10.47 0.81 -25.99
CA ILE A 195 -11.85 0.99 -26.43
C ILE A 195 -11.90 2.20 -27.35
N GLU A 196 -12.11 1.96 -28.64
CA GLU A 196 -12.23 3.00 -29.67
C GLU A 196 -13.65 3.57 -29.67
N MET A 197 -13.90 4.67 -28.95
CA MET A 197 -15.19 5.36 -28.95
C MET A 197 -15.22 6.47 -30.01
N PRO A 198 -16.40 6.83 -30.55
CA PRO A 198 -16.51 7.81 -31.63
C PRO A 198 -15.91 9.19 -31.32
N THR A 199 -15.79 9.56 -30.04
CA THR A 199 -15.29 10.87 -29.61
C THR A 199 -13.93 10.83 -28.94
N ALA A 200 -13.44 9.66 -28.51
CA ALA A 200 -12.09 9.48 -27.96
C ALA A 200 -11.75 7.98 -27.79
N PRO A 201 -10.48 7.58 -27.89
CA PRO A 201 -10.07 6.28 -27.37
C PRO A 201 -10.05 6.29 -25.84
N LEU A 202 -10.47 5.19 -25.22
CA LEU A 202 -10.32 4.96 -23.78
C LEU A 202 -9.28 3.84 -23.57
N VAL A 203 -8.18 4.14 -22.89
CA VAL A 203 -7.27 3.11 -22.39
C VAL A 203 -7.82 2.63 -21.06
N ARG A 204 -8.33 1.40 -21.04
CA ARG A 204 -9.03 0.83 -19.88
C ARG A 204 -8.12 -0.15 -19.15
N LEU A 205 -8.04 0.01 -17.83
CA LEU A 205 -7.64 -1.04 -16.92
C LEU A 205 -8.88 -1.67 -16.30
N GLU A 206 -9.03 -2.98 -16.46
CA GLU A 206 -10.01 -3.81 -15.76
C GLU A 206 -9.27 -4.65 -14.71
N LEU A 207 -9.69 -4.53 -13.44
CA LEU A 207 -9.18 -5.32 -12.32
C LEU A 207 -10.28 -6.25 -11.85
N LEU A 208 -10.02 -7.55 -11.90
CA LEU A 208 -10.95 -8.59 -11.46
C LEU A 208 -10.43 -9.20 -10.16
N VAL A 209 -11.20 -9.01 -9.07
CA VAL A 209 -10.95 -9.67 -7.79
C VAL A 209 -11.83 -10.91 -7.73
N TYR A 210 -11.23 -12.09 -7.62
CA TYR A 210 -11.96 -13.36 -7.65
C TYR A 210 -12.53 -13.74 -6.27
N ASP A 211 -13.42 -12.91 -5.74
CA ASP A 211 -14.16 -13.13 -4.49
C ASP A 211 -15.31 -14.15 -4.67
N ASP A 212 -16.12 -14.04 -5.74
CA ASP A 212 -16.89 -15.15 -6.32
C ASP A 212 -16.24 -15.60 -7.65
N PRO A 213 -15.77 -16.85 -7.79
CA PRO A 213 -15.18 -17.35 -9.03
C PRO A 213 -16.07 -17.27 -10.28
N ARG A 214 -17.38 -17.08 -10.12
CA ARG A 214 -18.36 -16.97 -11.22
C ARG A 214 -18.76 -15.53 -11.53
N ASP A 215 -18.53 -14.62 -10.60
CA ASP A 215 -18.94 -13.22 -10.69
C ASP A 215 -17.93 -12.36 -9.92
N PRO A 216 -16.69 -12.26 -10.42
CA PRO A 216 -15.62 -11.55 -9.72
C PRO A 216 -15.96 -10.05 -9.59
N PHE A 217 -15.67 -9.47 -8.44
CA PHE A 217 -15.77 -8.02 -8.28
C PHE A 217 -14.84 -7.32 -9.28
N CYS A 218 -15.39 -6.32 -9.96
CA CYS A 218 -14.72 -5.64 -11.06
C CYS A 218 -14.50 -4.16 -10.74
N PHE A 219 -13.24 -3.72 -10.79
CA PHE A 219 -12.90 -2.31 -10.83
C PHE A 219 -12.48 -1.91 -12.24
N GLU A 220 -12.83 -0.69 -12.63
CA GLU A 220 -12.42 -0.12 -13.90
C GLU A 220 -11.80 1.26 -13.70
N SER A 221 -10.74 1.53 -14.45
CA SER A 221 -10.21 2.89 -14.62
C SER A 221 -9.97 3.17 -16.10
N PHE A 222 -10.06 4.46 -16.47
CA PHE A 222 -9.91 4.92 -17.85
C PHE A 222 -8.89 6.05 -17.90
N LEU A 223 -7.92 5.94 -18.79
CA LEU A 223 -6.87 6.92 -19.03
C LEU A 223 -7.00 7.53 -20.43
N ASN A 224 -6.76 8.84 -20.50
CA ASN A 224 -6.87 9.67 -21.68
C ASN A 224 -5.50 9.96 -22.29
N VAL A 225 -5.19 9.36 -23.44
CA VAL A 225 -3.93 9.63 -24.16
C VAL A 225 -3.79 11.06 -24.67
N ALA A 226 -4.89 11.82 -24.75
CA ALA A 226 -4.85 13.22 -25.15
C ALA A 226 -4.47 14.17 -24.00
N ALA A 227 -4.57 13.71 -22.75
CA ALA A 227 -4.22 14.46 -21.57
C ALA A 227 -2.75 14.17 -21.21
N PRO A 228 -1.82 15.15 -21.29
CA PRO A 228 -0.39 14.89 -21.14
C PRO A 228 0.01 14.25 -19.80
N ASP A 229 -0.69 14.62 -18.73
CA ASP A 229 -0.53 14.04 -17.40
C ASP A 229 -0.93 12.56 -17.36
N GLN A 230 -2.06 12.19 -17.96
CA GLN A 230 -2.50 10.80 -18.02
C GLN A 230 -1.69 9.95 -19.01
N LEU A 231 -1.17 10.57 -20.08
CA LEU A 231 -0.23 9.91 -20.98
C LEU A 231 1.10 9.61 -20.27
N ALA A 232 1.58 10.52 -19.41
CA ALA A 232 2.76 10.26 -18.58
C ALA A 232 2.53 9.08 -17.63
N VAL A 233 1.35 9.00 -17.00
CA VAL A 233 0.94 7.84 -16.17
C VAL A 233 0.98 6.54 -16.97
N LEU A 234 0.44 6.53 -18.20
CA LEU A 234 0.47 5.37 -19.09
C LEU A 234 1.90 4.94 -19.48
N ALA A 235 2.75 5.91 -19.81
CA ALA A 235 4.14 5.65 -20.17
C ALA A 235 4.95 5.08 -18.99
N GLU A 236 4.69 5.55 -17.78
CA GLU A 236 5.33 5.02 -16.57
C GLU A 236 4.87 3.60 -16.25
N LEU A 237 3.56 3.33 -16.37
CA LEU A 237 3.02 1.98 -16.21
C LEU A 237 3.65 0.97 -17.18
N ALA A 238 3.96 1.38 -18.41
CA ALA A 238 4.63 0.53 -19.40
C ALA A 238 6.07 0.13 -19.02
N GLY A 239 6.65 0.69 -17.95
CA GLY A 239 7.95 0.28 -17.40
C GLY A 239 7.90 -0.25 -15.96
N GLN A 240 6.72 -0.27 -15.33
CA GLN A 240 6.57 -0.60 -13.92
C GLN A 240 6.37 -2.11 -13.73
N GLU A 241 7.21 -2.77 -12.91
CA GLU A 241 7.20 -4.24 -12.74
C GLU A 241 6.07 -4.80 -11.87
N GLU A 242 5.41 -3.96 -11.08
CA GLU A 242 4.34 -4.36 -10.17
C GLU A 242 3.19 -3.35 -10.23
N LEU A 243 1.93 -3.79 -10.26
CA LEU A 243 0.77 -2.92 -10.03
C LEU A 243 0.41 -2.95 -8.55
N TYR A 244 0.34 -1.78 -7.93
CA TYR A 244 -0.10 -1.64 -6.54
C TYR A 244 -1.55 -1.18 -6.49
N LEU A 245 -2.37 -1.90 -5.75
CA LEU A 245 -3.79 -1.66 -5.59
C LEU A 245 -4.12 -1.42 -4.10
N PRO A 246 -3.92 -0.22 -3.56
CA PRO A 246 -4.40 0.07 -2.21
C PRO A 246 -5.92 0.21 -2.18
N PHE A 247 -6.58 -0.53 -1.29
CA PHE A 247 -8.03 -0.56 -1.12
C PHE A 247 -8.47 0.32 0.05
N TYR A 248 -9.53 1.10 -0.16
CA TYR A 248 -10.11 2.03 0.79
C TYR A 248 -11.59 1.74 1.01
N GLY A 249 -11.98 1.67 2.29
CA GLY A 249 -13.32 1.34 2.76
C GLY A 249 -14.34 2.46 2.63
N ASP A 250 -15.53 2.23 3.21
CA ASP A 250 -16.69 3.16 3.16
C ASP A 250 -16.37 4.56 3.67
N ASP A 251 -15.48 4.66 4.65
CA ASP A 251 -15.01 5.90 5.28
C ASP A 251 -13.73 6.47 4.66
N LEU A 252 -13.32 5.92 3.51
CA LEU A 252 -12.07 6.25 2.82
C LEU A 252 -10.83 6.05 3.70
N THR A 253 -10.91 5.11 4.64
CA THR A 253 -9.75 4.60 5.37
C THR A 253 -9.09 3.46 4.60
N TYR A 254 -7.77 3.43 4.64
CA TYR A 254 -6.99 2.35 4.06
C TYR A 254 -7.33 1.01 4.74
N ARG A 255 -7.50 -0.05 3.93
CA ARG A 255 -7.83 -1.40 4.39
C ARG A 255 -6.68 -2.38 4.14
N TYR A 256 -6.26 -2.54 2.90
CA TYR A 256 -5.13 -3.39 2.53
C TYR A 256 -4.58 -3.02 1.14
N THR A 257 -3.47 -3.64 0.72
CA THR A 257 -2.94 -3.49 -0.64
C THR A 257 -2.78 -4.84 -1.31
N ALA A 258 -3.26 -4.97 -2.55
CA ALA A 258 -2.84 -6.05 -3.43
C ALA A 258 -1.67 -5.62 -4.34
N VAL A 259 -0.71 -6.51 -4.56
CA VAL A 259 0.40 -6.30 -5.48
C VAL A 259 0.35 -7.36 -6.58
N LEU A 260 0.30 -6.93 -7.83
CA LEU A 260 0.26 -7.83 -8.98
C LEU A 260 1.55 -7.71 -9.78
N PRO A 261 2.12 -8.83 -10.27
CA PRO A 261 3.21 -8.76 -11.23
C PRO A 261 2.72 -8.07 -12.50
N HIS A 262 3.50 -7.10 -12.97
CA HIS A 262 3.30 -6.38 -14.21
C HIS A 262 4.50 -6.63 -15.11
N GLY A 263 4.48 -7.76 -15.80
CA GLY A 263 5.67 -8.25 -16.53
C GLY A 263 5.82 -7.65 -17.92
N GLU A 264 6.95 -7.94 -18.56
CA GLU A 264 7.32 -7.46 -19.90
C GLU A 264 6.21 -7.66 -20.96
N GLN A 265 5.47 -8.77 -20.89
CA GLN A 265 4.35 -9.01 -21.82
C GLN A 265 3.23 -7.98 -21.65
N GLN A 266 2.92 -7.57 -20.42
CA GLN A 266 1.92 -6.54 -20.15
C GLN A 266 2.42 -5.15 -20.53
N TRP A 267 3.71 -4.87 -20.34
CA TRP A 267 4.35 -3.64 -20.82
C TRP A 267 4.22 -3.47 -22.33
N GLN A 268 4.66 -4.49 -23.08
CA GLN A 268 4.57 -4.49 -24.54
C GLN A 268 3.13 -4.32 -25.01
N ARG A 269 2.18 -4.98 -24.31
CA ARG A 269 0.76 -4.83 -24.60
C ARG A 269 0.26 -3.41 -24.36
N LEU A 270 0.68 -2.79 -23.27
CA LEU A 270 0.29 -1.42 -22.93
C LEU A 270 0.89 -0.41 -23.92
N ASP A 271 2.16 -0.57 -24.31
CA ASP A 271 2.80 0.22 -25.36
C ASP A 271 2.07 0.13 -26.70
N GLU A 272 1.66 -1.07 -27.11
CA GLU A 272 0.83 -1.27 -28.31
C GLU A 272 -0.51 -0.55 -28.21
N ILE A 273 -1.15 -0.59 -27.03
CA ILE A 273 -2.42 0.10 -26.77
C ILE A 273 -2.24 1.61 -26.85
N ILE A 274 -1.19 2.16 -26.24
CA ILE A 274 -0.88 3.60 -26.25
C ILE A 274 -0.67 4.07 -27.68
N CYS A 275 0.21 3.41 -28.44
CA CYS A 275 0.47 3.76 -29.85
C CYS A 275 -0.82 3.79 -30.68
N ARG A 276 -1.65 2.75 -30.55
CA ARG A 276 -2.92 2.66 -31.27
C ARG A 276 -3.93 3.72 -30.84
N ALA A 277 -3.98 4.04 -29.56
CA ALA A 277 -4.86 5.08 -29.03
C ALA A 277 -4.46 6.46 -29.54
N GLU A 278 -3.16 6.79 -29.55
CA GLU A 278 -2.66 8.05 -30.11
C GLU A 278 -2.97 8.17 -31.61
N ASP A 279 -2.73 7.10 -32.39
CA ASP A 279 -3.08 7.04 -33.81
C ASP A 279 -4.58 7.23 -34.03
N TYR A 280 -5.43 6.57 -33.24
CA TYR A 280 -6.88 6.72 -33.32
C TYR A 280 -7.31 8.16 -33.01
N TRP A 281 -6.80 8.73 -31.92
CA TRP A 281 -7.08 10.11 -31.53
C TRP A 281 -6.66 11.12 -32.60
N ALA A 282 -5.48 10.94 -33.20
CA ALA A 282 -4.96 11.81 -34.25
C ALA A 282 -5.88 11.83 -35.50
N ASN A 283 -6.55 10.71 -35.79
CA ASN A 283 -7.45 10.55 -36.93
C ASN A 283 -8.88 11.04 -36.67
N LEU A 284 -9.28 11.31 -35.42
CA LEU A 284 -10.58 11.91 -35.13
C LEU A 284 -10.62 13.38 -35.56
N SER A 285 -11.78 13.82 -36.07
CA SER A 285 -12.05 15.24 -36.35
C SER A 285 -11.87 16.05 -35.07
N PRO A 286 -11.17 17.20 -35.07
CA PRO A 286 -10.99 18.01 -33.87
C PRO A 286 -12.29 18.43 -33.19
N GLU A 287 -13.38 18.58 -33.95
CA GLU A 287 -14.71 18.95 -33.46
C GLU A 287 -15.42 17.82 -32.71
N ASP A 288 -15.04 16.57 -32.97
CA ASP A 288 -15.66 15.37 -32.38
C ASP A 288 -14.91 14.88 -31.13
N ARG A 289 -13.72 15.42 -30.86
CA ARG A 289 -12.81 15.00 -29.79
C ARG A 289 -13.33 15.40 -28.41
N ASP A 290 -13.81 14.40 -27.66
CA ASP A 290 -14.35 14.57 -26.31
C ASP A 290 -14.24 13.25 -25.52
N PHE A 291 -13.31 13.23 -24.57
CA PHE A 291 -13.03 12.07 -23.71
C PHE A 291 -14.14 11.81 -22.69
N ASP A 292 -14.66 12.85 -22.05
CA ASP A 292 -15.70 12.71 -21.04
C ASP A 292 -16.99 12.17 -21.67
N ARG A 293 -17.32 12.63 -22.89
CA ARG A 293 -18.42 12.08 -23.67
C ARG A 293 -18.18 10.63 -24.07
N ALA A 294 -16.96 10.26 -24.45
CA ALA A 294 -16.62 8.87 -24.76
C ALA A 294 -16.82 7.96 -23.55
N LYS A 295 -16.30 8.37 -22.39
CA LYS A 295 -16.46 7.65 -21.12
C LYS A 295 -17.93 7.54 -20.73
N ALA A 296 -18.70 8.63 -20.78
CA ALA A 296 -20.11 8.63 -20.44
C ALA A 296 -20.93 7.69 -21.35
N LEU A 297 -20.63 7.67 -22.66
CA LEU A 297 -21.27 6.75 -23.60
C LEU A 297 -20.92 5.28 -23.32
N TYR A 298 -19.64 5.00 -23.00
CA TYR A 298 -19.21 3.65 -22.64
C TYR A 298 -19.96 3.13 -21.42
N MET A 299 -20.03 3.93 -20.35
CA MET A 299 -20.73 3.57 -19.11
C MET A 299 -22.25 3.36 -19.28
N GLN A 300 -22.85 3.86 -20.37
CA GLN A 300 -24.28 3.58 -20.68
C GLN A 300 -24.48 2.26 -21.43
N ILE A 301 -23.47 1.79 -22.15
CA ILE A 301 -23.54 0.59 -22.99
C ILE A 301 -23.22 -0.67 -22.16
N ARG A 302 -22.45 -0.53 -21.08
CA ARG A 302 -22.15 -1.61 -20.13
C ARG A 302 -23.11 -1.53 -18.93
N PRO A 303 -24.14 -2.40 -18.84
CA PRO A 303 -24.97 -2.51 -17.65
C PRO A 303 -24.25 -3.24 -16.51
#